data_AF-A0A2D0HJN8-F1
#
_entry.id   AF-A0A2D0HJN8-F1
#
_cell.length_a   1.000
_cell.length_b   1.000
_cell.length_c   1.000
_cell.angle_alpha   90.00
_cell.angle_beta   90.00
_cell.angle_gamma   90.00
#
_symmetry.space_group_name_H-M   'P 1'
#
loop_
_entity.id
_entity.type
_entity.pdbx_description
1 polymer ?
#
loop_
_entity_poly.entity_id
_entity_poly.type
_entity_poly.pdbx_seq_one_letter_code
_entity_poly.pdbx_strand_id
1 'polypeptide(L)'
;MTIKYGLNRCLQFGLAGFLDCLSVSLLTSKTQAQQSNILPDNTLGAESSQVIGNYQGQPIEAITGGAIRQINLFHSYGEFNVSERCGAYFVSPSADIQNILARVTGSNP
;
A
#
# COMPACT_ATOMS: atom_id res chain seq x y z
N MET A 1 -12.28 -81.60 19.78
CA MET A 1 -10.86 -81.33 19.44
C MET A 1 -10.89 -80.91 17.96
N THR A 2 -10.86 -79.63 17.64
CA THR A 2 -9.63 -78.80 17.52
C THR A 2 -9.96 -77.32 17.75
N ILE A 3 -9.10 -76.61 18.48
CA ILE A 3 -9.10 -75.14 18.63
C ILE A 3 -8.15 -74.55 17.59
N LYS A 4 -8.50 -73.42 16.95
CA LYS A 4 -7.55 -72.34 16.59
C LYS A 4 -8.22 -70.96 16.59
N TYR A 5 -7.50 -70.00 17.18
CA TYR A 5 -7.81 -68.58 17.36
C TYR A 5 -7.38 -67.73 16.16
N GLY A 6 -7.97 -66.54 16.00
CA GLY A 6 -7.46 -65.46 15.14
C GLY A 6 -8.38 -64.24 15.21
N LEU A 7 -8.21 -63.35 16.20
CA LEU A 7 -7.34 -62.18 16.11
C LEU A 7 -7.75 -61.22 14.96
N ASN A 8 -8.61 -60.23 15.25
CA ASN A 8 -8.21 -58.82 15.27
C ASN A 8 -9.41 -57.86 15.43
N ARG A 9 -9.36 -57.09 16.53
CA ARG A 9 -10.01 -55.79 16.71
C ARG A 9 -9.30 -54.77 15.82
N CYS A 10 -9.67 -54.70 14.55
CA CYS A 10 -9.40 -53.59 13.65
C CYS A 10 -10.55 -53.66 12.64
N LEU A 11 -11.58 -52.83 12.71
CA LEU A 11 -11.48 -51.46 12.24
C LEU A 11 -12.70 -50.71 12.75
N GLN A 12 -12.45 -49.47 13.10
CA GLN A 12 -13.28 -48.63 13.93
C GLN A 12 -14.69 -48.40 13.40
N PHE A 13 -15.60 -48.40 14.37
CA PHE A 13 -16.92 -47.83 14.30
C PHE A 13 -16.94 -46.46 13.63
N GLY A 14 -17.97 -46.26 12.83
CA GLY A 14 -18.78 -45.06 13.00
C GLY A 14 -18.39 -43.87 12.14
N LEU A 15 -18.86 -43.94 10.91
CA LEU A 15 -19.40 -42.83 10.13
C LEU A 15 -20.31 -41.89 10.99
N ALA A 16 -19.74 -40.95 11.76
CA ALA A 16 -20.48 -39.84 12.38
C ALA A 16 -19.50 -38.81 12.97
N GLY A 17 -19.17 -37.78 12.18
CA GLY A 17 -18.36 -36.66 12.62
C GLY A 17 -18.12 -35.64 11.50
N PHE A 18 -19.11 -35.47 10.63
CA PHE A 18 -19.17 -34.30 9.77
C PHE A 18 -19.76 -33.16 10.59
N LEU A 19 -19.17 -31.97 10.43
CA LEU A 19 -19.79 -30.67 10.68
C LEU A 19 -19.65 -30.08 12.10
N ASP A 20 -18.42 -29.92 12.59
CA ASP A 20 -18.11 -28.75 13.43
C ASP A 20 -17.29 -27.75 12.61
N CYS A 21 -18.03 -26.84 11.97
CA CYS A 21 -17.66 -25.48 11.59
C CYS A 21 -16.20 -25.26 11.16
N LEU A 22 -15.86 -25.79 9.98
CA LEU A 22 -14.71 -25.38 9.15
C LEU A 22 -14.92 -23.97 8.56
N SER A 23 -15.28 -23.01 9.41
CA SER A 23 -15.43 -21.62 9.03
C SER A 23 -14.86 -20.73 10.13
N VAL A 24 -13.60 -20.98 10.49
CA VAL A 24 -12.73 -19.88 10.90
C VAL A 24 -12.47 -19.08 9.63
N SER A 25 -13.40 -18.19 9.30
CA SER A 25 -13.18 -17.15 8.31
C SER A 25 -12.02 -16.30 8.83
N LEU A 26 -10.84 -16.53 8.25
CA LEU A 26 -9.66 -15.68 8.42
C LEU A 26 -10.06 -14.27 8.00
N LEU A 27 -10.42 -13.43 8.96
CA LEU A 27 -10.55 -11.99 8.80
C LEU A 27 -9.15 -11.42 8.62
N THR A 28 -8.58 -11.61 7.43
CA THR A 28 -7.40 -10.86 7.00
C THR A 28 -7.88 -9.45 6.64
N SER A 29 -8.08 -8.62 7.67
CA SER A 29 -8.24 -7.18 7.46
C SER A 29 -7.00 -6.70 6.74
N LYS A 30 -7.10 -6.44 5.43
CA LYS A 30 -6.07 -5.67 4.72
C LYS A 30 -6.03 -4.32 5.42
N THR A 31 -5.00 -4.08 6.22
CA THR A 31 -4.70 -2.78 6.76
C THR A 31 -4.51 -1.84 5.57
N GLN A 32 -5.52 -1.03 5.28
CA GLN A 32 -5.37 0.05 4.32
C GLN A 32 -4.40 1.03 4.96
N ALA A 33 -3.21 1.14 4.38
CA ALA A 33 -2.29 2.20 4.76
C ALA A 33 -2.99 3.54 4.48
N GLN A 34 -3.05 4.38 5.50
CA GLN A 34 -3.57 5.73 5.41
C GLN A 34 -2.73 6.50 4.38
N GLN A 35 -3.39 7.15 3.41
CA GLN A 35 -2.75 7.93 2.35
C GLN A 35 -3.03 9.41 2.54
N SER A 36 -2.08 10.24 2.14
CA SER A 36 -2.21 11.69 2.05
C SER A 36 -3.03 12.11 0.82
N ASN A 37 -3.70 13.26 0.90
CA ASN A 37 -4.39 13.86 -0.24
C ASN A 37 -3.45 14.83 -0.96
N ILE A 38 -2.61 14.28 -1.84
CA ILE A 38 -1.66 15.05 -2.66
C ILE A 38 -2.04 14.84 -4.12
N LEU A 39 -2.65 15.87 -4.73
CA LEU A 39 -3.20 15.82 -6.08
C LEU A 39 -2.41 16.77 -6.98
N PRO A 40 -1.58 16.25 -7.91
CA PRO A 40 -0.95 17.06 -8.94
C PRO A 40 -2.00 17.83 -9.77
N ASP A 41 -1.67 19.05 -10.17
CA ASP A 41 -2.42 19.71 -11.23
C ASP A 41 -1.75 19.46 -12.60
N ASN A 42 -2.45 19.85 -13.67
CA ASN A 42 -1.99 19.65 -15.04
C ASN A 42 -1.27 20.89 -15.62
N THR A 43 -0.91 21.88 -14.79
CA THR A 43 -0.37 23.16 -15.27
C THR A 43 1.05 23.07 -15.82
N LEU A 44 1.76 21.96 -15.55
CA LEU A 44 3.11 21.68 -16.06
C LEU A 44 3.13 20.79 -17.31
N GLY A 45 1.96 20.34 -17.80
CA GLY A 45 1.86 19.53 -19.01
C GLY A 45 2.70 18.24 -18.91
N ALA A 46 3.63 18.04 -19.84
CA ALA A 46 4.48 16.86 -19.88
C ALA A 46 5.43 16.72 -18.67
N GLU A 47 5.68 17.82 -17.95
CA GLU A 47 6.54 17.89 -16.76
C GLU A 47 5.72 17.83 -15.45
N SER A 48 4.51 17.27 -15.50
CA SER A 48 3.62 17.18 -14.35
C SER A 48 4.26 16.46 -13.16
N SER A 49 3.86 16.88 -11.97
CA SER A 49 4.24 16.19 -10.73
C SER A 49 3.56 14.83 -10.65
N GLN A 50 4.24 13.86 -10.05
CA GLN A 50 3.72 12.51 -9.88
C GLN A 50 3.77 12.14 -8.41
N VAL A 51 2.78 11.36 -7.96
CA VAL A 51 2.66 10.92 -6.56
C VAL A 51 2.54 9.41 -6.54
N ILE A 52 3.48 8.78 -5.86
CA ILE A 52 3.55 7.32 -5.67
C ILE A 52 3.25 7.05 -4.20
N GLY A 53 2.04 6.58 -3.91
CA GLY A 53 1.62 6.24 -2.56
C GLY A 53 2.24 4.93 -2.05
N ASN A 54 2.22 4.76 -0.73
CA ASN A 54 2.76 3.57 -0.05
C ASN A 54 4.21 3.26 -0.42
N TYR A 55 5.04 4.29 -0.56
CA TYR A 55 6.43 4.15 -1.02
C TYR A 55 7.21 3.21 -0.10
N GLN A 56 7.82 2.18 -0.68
CA GLN A 56 8.52 1.11 0.05
C GLN A 56 7.67 0.40 1.12
N GLY A 57 6.34 0.34 0.94
CA GLY A 57 5.42 -0.29 1.88
C GLY A 57 5.19 0.51 3.17
N GLN A 58 5.64 1.76 3.22
CA GLN A 58 5.45 2.69 4.34
C GLN A 58 4.36 3.70 3.99
N PRO A 59 3.69 4.34 4.97
CA PRO A 59 2.71 5.40 4.73
C PRO A 59 3.40 6.69 4.25
N ILE A 60 4.03 6.62 3.08
CA ILE A 60 4.82 7.69 2.48
C ILE A 60 4.36 7.87 1.04
N GLU A 61 4.12 9.11 0.66
CA GLU A 61 3.91 9.55 -0.71
C GLU A 61 5.25 10.03 -1.30
N ALA A 62 5.83 9.23 -2.20
CA ALA A 62 7.00 9.67 -2.95
C ALA A 62 6.56 10.56 -4.12
N ILE A 63 7.10 11.76 -4.16
CA ILE A 63 6.84 12.77 -5.17
C ILE A 63 7.97 12.75 -6.19
N THR A 64 7.61 12.53 -7.45
CA THR A 64 8.54 12.49 -8.59
C THR A 64 8.04 13.38 -9.73
N GLY A 65 8.72 13.37 -10.88
CA GLY A 65 8.40 14.25 -12.01
C GLY A 65 8.78 15.70 -11.70
N GLY A 66 7.96 16.65 -12.15
CA GLY A 66 8.21 18.08 -11.97
C GLY A 66 9.05 18.71 -13.08
N ALA A 67 9.02 20.03 -13.13
CA ALA A 67 9.72 20.82 -14.15
C ALA A 67 11.09 21.26 -13.64
N ILE A 68 12.15 20.89 -14.34
CA ILE A 68 13.53 21.25 -13.99
C ILE A 68 13.93 22.52 -14.74
N ARG A 69 14.37 23.55 -14.03
CA ARG A 69 14.94 24.78 -14.59
C ARG A 69 16.21 25.12 -13.83
N GLN A 70 17.36 24.87 -14.45
CA GLN A 70 18.68 25.02 -13.83
C GLN A 70 18.75 24.21 -12.51
N ILE A 71 19.06 24.86 -11.39
CA ILE A 71 19.20 24.24 -10.06
C ILE A 71 17.86 24.07 -9.32
N ASN A 72 16.74 24.38 -9.98
CA ASN A 72 15.41 24.34 -9.37
C ASN A 72 14.58 23.20 -9.96
N LEU A 73 13.95 22.42 -9.09
CA LEU A 73 12.91 21.47 -9.42
C LEU A 73 11.56 22.04 -8.94
N PHE A 74 10.62 22.19 -9.86
CA PHE A 74 9.32 22.78 -9.57
C PHE A 74 8.19 21.75 -9.65
N HIS A 75 7.36 21.72 -8.60
CA HIS A 75 6.16 20.91 -8.51
C HIS A 75 4.90 21.78 -8.40
N SER A 76 3.79 21.27 -8.95
CA SER A 76 2.50 21.98 -8.93
C SER A 76 1.38 21.02 -8.57
N TYR A 77 0.55 21.42 -7.61
CA TYR A 77 -0.52 20.62 -7.07
C TYR A 77 -1.84 21.40 -7.09
N GLY A 78 -2.94 20.70 -7.36
CA GLY A 78 -4.27 21.21 -7.04
C GLY A 78 -4.50 21.20 -5.53
N GLU A 79 -4.09 20.12 -4.86
CA GLU A 79 -4.22 19.96 -3.40
C GLU A 79 -2.96 19.31 -2.83
N PHE A 80 -2.54 19.74 -1.64
CA PHE A 80 -1.37 19.20 -0.95
C PHE A 80 -1.65 19.11 0.55
N ASN A 81 -2.18 17.97 0.98
CA ASN A 81 -2.53 17.69 2.36
C ASN A 81 -1.86 16.39 2.80
N VAL A 82 -0.98 16.48 3.80
CA VAL A 82 -0.29 15.30 4.37
C VAL A 82 -1.11 14.76 5.53
N SER A 83 -1.55 13.51 5.41
CA SER A 83 -2.34 12.84 6.44
C SER A 83 -1.52 12.61 7.72
N GLU A 84 -2.19 12.52 8.86
CA GLU A 84 -1.52 12.18 10.12
C GLU A 84 -0.72 10.89 9.98
N ARG A 85 0.50 10.89 10.53
CA ARG A 85 1.43 9.74 10.52
C ARG A 85 1.86 9.29 9.11
N CYS A 86 1.58 10.09 8.07
CA CYS A 86 2.10 9.91 6.73
C CYS A 86 3.29 10.86 6.48
N GLY A 87 4.07 10.61 5.42
CA GLY A 87 5.16 11.47 5.00
C GLY A 87 5.13 11.75 3.50
N ALA A 88 5.54 12.95 3.07
CA ALA A 88 5.68 13.29 1.65
C ALA A 88 7.15 13.50 1.31
N TYR A 89 7.71 12.66 0.44
CA TYR A 89 9.15 12.68 0.11
C TYR A 89 9.37 13.17 -1.31
N PHE A 90 10.01 14.33 -1.46
CA PHE A 90 10.42 14.84 -2.76
C PHE A 90 11.68 14.12 -3.24
N VAL A 91 11.58 13.42 -4.36
CA VAL A 91 12.70 12.70 -4.98
C VAL A 91 13.41 13.63 -5.95
N SER A 92 14.64 14.04 -5.61
CA SER A 92 15.48 14.78 -6.55
C SER A 92 16.03 13.83 -7.62
N PRO A 93 15.87 14.14 -8.92
CA PRO A 93 16.39 13.31 -10.01
C PRO A 93 17.89 13.52 -10.29
N SER A 94 18.51 14.57 -9.74
CA SER A 94 19.93 14.89 -9.95
C SER A 94 20.55 15.55 -8.70
N ALA A 95 21.87 15.40 -8.55
CA ALA A 95 22.66 16.09 -7.55
C ALA A 95 22.82 17.60 -7.82
N ASP A 96 22.54 18.06 -9.05
CA ASP A 96 22.64 19.47 -9.44
C ASP A 96 21.44 20.32 -8.96
N ILE A 97 20.34 19.67 -8.53
CA ILE A 97 19.18 20.35 -7.98
C ILE A 97 19.49 20.81 -6.55
N GLN A 98 19.36 22.11 -6.31
CA GLN A 98 19.59 22.74 -5.01
C GLN A 98 18.30 23.18 -4.35
N ASN A 99 17.26 23.47 -5.14
CA ASN A 99 15.97 23.93 -4.64
C ASN A 99 14.84 23.05 -5.17
N ILE A 100 13.93 22.69 -4.27
CA ILE A 100 12.66 22.07 -4.61
C ILE A 100 11.56 23.07 -4.23
N LEU A 101 10.81 23.52 -5.22
CA LEU A 101 9.77 24.52 -5.09
C LEU A 101 8.42 23.86 -5.37
N ALA A 102 7.43 24.12 -4.54
CA ALA A 102 6.07 23.63 -4.74
C ALA A 102 5.09 24.79 -4.70
N ARG A 103 4.03 24.70 -5.52
CA ARG A 103 2.84 25.55 -5.38
C ARG A 103 1.58 24.70 -5.26
N VAL A 104 0.58 25.27 -4.59
CA VAL A 104 -0.79 24.75 -4.57
C VAL A 104 -1.67 25.74 -5.33
N THR A 105 -2.44 25.25 -6.30
CA THR A 105 -3.29 26.07 -7.17
C THR A 105 -4.77 25.97 -6.83
N GLY A 106 -5.18 24.95 -6.06
CA GLY A 106 -6.54 24.80 -5.56
C GLY A 106 -6.86 25.68 -4.36
N SER A 107 -8.11 25.60 -3.91
CA SER A 107 -8.68 26.43 -2.84
C SER A 107 -9.12 25.63 -1.61
N ASN A 108 -8.63 24.39 -1.48
CA ASN A 108 -8.92 23.49 -0.35
C ASN A 108 -7.72 23.45 0.62
N PRO A 109 -7.73 24.26 1.70
CA PRO A 109 -6.66 24.28 2.71
C PRO A 109 -6.71 23.09 3.67
#